data_AF-A0A1V2UFK4-F1
#
_entry.id   AF-A0A1V2UFK4-F1
#
_cell.length_a   1.000
_cell.length_b   1.000
_cell.length_c   1.000
_cell.angle_alpha   90.00
_cell.angle_beta   90.00
_cell.angle_gamma   90.00
#
_symmetry.space_group_name_H-M   'P 1'
#
loop_
_entity.id
_entity.type
_entity.pdbx_description
1 polymer ?
#
loop_
_entity_poly.entity_id
_entity_poly.type
_entity_poly.pdbx_seq_one_letter_code
_entity_poly.pdbx_strand_id
1 'polypeptide(L)'
;MKKIWKYGRTGGEYAGEVVDDLLVTVPFTDVAPLEGTREDGEPLSIEDQTFDPKENRWIVLMNVLDHNKLNNLEAMYHVLESENDNLKHLNTKLMLNDVVIKQENTVLKEKADGLAQINSKTMLAVNQCTQDIANIKEQLNPETEGGEENV
;
A
#
# COMPACT_ATOMS: atom_id res chain seq x y z
N MET A 1 -52.31 32.57 -15.17
CA MET A 1 -51.00 33.00 -15.70
C MET A 1 -50.04 31.85 -15.48
N LYS A 2 -49.32 31.45 -16.52
CA LYS A 2 -48.35 30.35 -16.49
C LYS A 2 -46.94 30.88 -16.73
N LYS A 3 -45.97 30.27 -16.05
CA LYS A 3 -44.56 30.55 -16.22
C LYS A 3 -44.05 29.89 -17.50
N ILE A 4 -43.15 30.58 -18.19
CA ILE A 4 -42.50 30.04 -19.38
C ILE A 4 -40.98 30.17 -19.28
N TRP A 5 -40.30 29.21 -19.89
CA TRP A 5 -38.86 29.16 -20.03
C TRP A 5 -38.50 29.08 -21.49
N LYS A 6 -37.42 29.75 -21.86
CA LYS A 6 -36.82 29.64 -23.19
C LYS A 6 -35.69 28.63 -23.10
N TYR A 7 -35.69 27.64 -23.98
CA TYR A 7 -34.64 26.63 -24.02
C TYR A 7 -33.76 26.80 -25.26
N GLY A 8 -32.45 26.59 -25.08
CA GLY A 8 -31.47 26.55 -26.15
C GLY A 8 -31.01 25.13 -26.45
N ARG A 9 -29.97 25.00 -27.29
CA ARG A 9 -29.27 23.72 -27.48
C ARG A 9 -28.63 23.23 -26.18
N THR A 10 -28.20 24.15 -25.34
CA THR A 10 -27.66 23.95 -23.98
C THR A 10 -28.20 25.06 -23.09
N GLY A 11 -28.65 24.74 -21.89
CA GLY A 11 -29.19 25.70 -20.95
C GLY A 11 -30.58 26.21 -21.32
N GLY A 12 -31.07 27.10 -20.48
CA GLY A 12 -32.29 27.87 -20.71
C GLY A 12 -32.34 29.10 -19.81
N GLU A 13 -33.38 29.91 -19.99
CA GLU A 13 -33.63 31.08 -19.15
C GLU A 13 -35.13 31.20 -18.83
N TYR A 14 -35.44 31.76 -17.66
CA TYR A 14 -36.81 32.13 -17.34
C TYR A 14 -37.25 33.28 -18.25
N ALA A 15 -38.34 33.09 -18.99
CA ALA A 15 -38.81 34.03 -19.99
C ALA A 15 -39.97 34.91 -19.52
N GLY A 16 -40.58 34.60 -18.37
CA GLY A 16 -41.65 35.39 -17.75
C GLY A 16 -42.94 34.60 -17.55
N GLU A 17 -44.04 35.33 -17.36
CA GLU A 17 -45.39 34.78 -17.22
C GLU A 17 -46.28 35.21 -18.38
N VAL A 18 -47.09 34.29 -18.86
CA VAL A 18 -48.04 34.51 -19.95
C VAL A 18 -49.44 34.06 -19.52
N VAL A 19 -50.46 34.49 -20.27
CA VAL A 19 -51.84 34.04 -20.05
C VAL A 19 -51.94 32.54 -20.31
N ASP A 20 -52.77 31.83 -19.55
CA ASP A 20 -52.82 30.36 -19.56
C ASP A 20 -53.17 29.80 -20.96
N ASP A 21 -54.05 30.50 -21.68
CA ASP A 21 -54.52 30.14 -23.03
C ASP A 21 -53.53 30.48 -24.15
N LEU A 22 -52.40 31.14 -23.85
CA LEU A 22 -51.40 31.44 -24.86
C LEU A 22 -50.75 30.14 -25.36
N LEU A 23 -50.77 29.94 -26.68
CA LEU A 23 -50.04 28.87 -27.33
C LEU A 23 -48.54 29.10 -27.18
N VAL A 24 -47.88 28.23 -26.41
CA VAL A 24 -46.42 28.25 -26.24
C VAL A 24 -45.80 27.55 -27.46
N THR A 25 -44.89 28.25 -28.13
CA THR A 25 -44.23 27.76 -29.34
C THR A 25 -42.72 27.76 -29.16
N VAL A 26 -42.01 26.97 -29.97
CA VAL A 26 -40.55 26.92 -29.97
C VAL A 26 -39.95 28.34 -30.13
N PRO A 27 -38.91 28.71 -29.36
CA PRO A 27 -38.12 27.90 -28.43
C PRO A 27 -38.57 28.01 -26.95
N PHE A 28 -39.87 28.16 -26.69
CA PHE A 28 -40.41 28.29 -25.33
C PHE A 28 -41.13 27.02 -24.86
N THR A 29 -41.17 26.80 -23.55
CA THR A 29 -41.91 25.73 -22.86
C THR A 29 -42.54 26.27 -21.58
N ASP A 30 -43.70 25.75 -21.19
CA ASP A 30 -44.34 25.96 -19.88
C ASP A 30 -44.03 24.83 -18.88
N VAL A 31 -43.17 23.88 -19.26
CA VAL A 31 -42.64 22.84 -18.36
C VAL A 31 -41.51 23.42 -17.52
N ALA A 32 -41.64 23.32 -16.20
CA ALA A 32 -40.63 23.80 -15.27
C ALA A 32 -39.32 22.99 -15.36
N PRO A 33 -38.13 23.63 -15.23
CA PRO A 33 -36.85 22.95 -15.08
C PRO A 33 -36.84 21.96 -13.91
N LEU A 34 -35.94 20.98 -13.96
CA LEU A 34 -35.71 20.06 -12.86
C LEU A 34 -35.18 20.85 -11.66
N GLU A 35 -35.75 20.59 -10.49
CA GLU A 35 -35.22 21.04 -9.20
C GLU A 35 -34.32 19.96 -8.61
N GLY A 36 -33.34 20.37 -7.81
CA GLY A 36 -32.47 19.44 -7.11
C GLY A 36 -31.10 20.01 -6.80
N THR A 37 -30.17 19.11 -6.53
CA THR A 37 -28.77 19.42 -6.23
C THR A 37 -27.91 18.62 -7.19
N ARG A 38 -26.88 19.26 -7.71
CA ARG A 38 -25.82 18.60 -8.48
C ARG A 38 -25.00 17.68 -7.58
N GLU A 39 -24.20 16.81 -8.18
CA GLU A 39 -23.34 15.89 -7.44
C GLU A 39 -22.30 16.59 -6.56
N ASP A 40 -21.91 17.83 -6.89
CA ASP A 40 -20.97 18.65 -6.11
C ASP A 40 -21.63 19.42 -4.96
N GLY A 41 -22.93 19.24 -4.73
CA GLY A 41 -23.67 19.87 -3.63
C GLY A 41 -24.24 21.24 -3.95
N GLU A 42 -23.98 21.79 -5.13
CA GLU A 42 -24.57 23.06 -5.59
C GLU A 42 -26.01 22.86 -6.12
N PRO A 43 -26.89 23.86 -6.00
CA PRO A 43 -28.24 23.79 -6.56
C PRO A 43 -28.21 23.54 -8.08
N LEU A 44 -29.08 22.64 -8.56
CA LEU A 44 -29.24 22.40 -9.98
C LEU A 44 -29.87 23.64 -10.64
N SER A 45 -29.13 24.29 -11.52
CA SER A 45 -29.60 25.48 -12.24
C SER A 45 -30.20 25.12 -13.59
N ILE A 46 -30.89 26.08 -14.23
CA ILE A 46 -31.40 25.92 -15.61
C ILE A 46 -30.27 25.87 -16.65
N GLU A 47 -29.10 26.43 -16.32
CA GLU A 47 -27.92 26.40 -17.20
C GLU A 47 -27.32 24.99 -17.27
N ASP A 48 -27.50 24.19 -16.22
CA ASP A 48 -27.07 22.79 -16.14
C ASP A 48 -28.05 21.82 -16.83
N GLN A 49 -29.03 22.33 -17.58
CA GLN A 49 -30.10 21.51 -18.16
C GLN A 49 -30.32 21.84 -19.63
N THR A 50 -30.90 20.90 -20.37
CA THR A 50 -31.42 21.13 -21.71
C THR A 50 -32.83 20.56 -21.81
N PHE A 51 -33.69 21.18 -22.61
CA PHE A 51 -35.05 20.72 -22.82
C PHE A 51 -35.11 19.81 -24.03
N ASP A 52 -35.64 18.60 -23.88
CA ASP A 52 -35.94 17.70 -24.99
C ASP A 52 -37.41 17.92 -25.43
N PRO A 53 -37.67 18.55 -26.60
CA PRO A 53 -39.03 18.78 -27.06
C PRO A 53 -39.78 17.50 -27.46
N LYS A 54 -39.07 16.39 -27.71
CA LYS A 54 -39.69 15.10 -28.04
C LYS A 54 -40.22 14.42 -26.79
N GLU A 55 -39.44 14.46 -25.71
CA GLU A 55 -39.85 13.91 -24.41
C GLU A 55 -40.65 14.93 -23.56
N ASN A 56 -40.74 16.19 -24.00
CA ASN A 56 -41.39 17.30 -23.31
C ASN A 56 -40.91 17.48 -21.86
N ARG A 57 -39.60 17.36 -21.64
CA ARG A 57 -38.97 17.44 -20.30
C ARG A 57 -37.57 18.01 -20.34
N TRP A 58 -37.15 18.54 -19.21
CA TRP A 58 -35.76 18.93 -18.97
C TRP A 58 -34.91 17.70 -18.61
N ILE A 59 -33.68 17.70 -19.10
CA ILE A 59 -32.64 16.71 -18.80
C ILE A 59 -31.37 17.44 -18.36
N VAL A 60 -30.62 16.84 -17.43
CA VAL A 60 -29.36 17.41 -16.94
C VAL A 60 -28.29 17.31 -18.03
N LEU A 61 -27.60 18.42 -18.29
CA LEU A 61 -26.40 18.45 -19.12
C LEU A 61 -25.25 17.81 -18.33
N MET A 62 -24.91 16.56 -18.66
CA MET A 62 -23.62 16.00 -18.23
C MET A 62 -22.51 16.71 -19.00
N ASN A 63 -21.67 17.49 -18.30
CA ASN A 63 -20.55 18.18 -18.93
C ASN A 63 -19.47 17.17 -19.36
N VAL A 64 -18.85 17.39 -20.52
CA VAL A 64 -17.65 16.63 -20.97
C VAL A 64 -16.53 16.70 -19.92
N LEU A 65 -16.47 17.80 -19.15
CA LEU A 65 -15.54 17.96 -18.04
C LEU A 65 -15.76 16.94 -16.92
N ASP A 66 -17.01 16.56 -16.64
CA ASP A 66 -17.34 15.54 -15.63
C ASP A 66 -16.96 14.15 -16.14
N HIS A 67 -17.15 13.87 -17.44
CA HIS A 67 -16.70 12.64 -18.06
C HIS A 67 -15.16 12.51 -18.05
N ASN A 68 -14.42 13.58 -18.32
CA ASN A 68 -12.95 13.57 -18.25
C ASN A 68 -12.44 13.35 -16.82
N LYS A 69 -13.09 13.95 -15.81
CA LYS A 69 -12.76 13.69 -14.39
C LYS A 69 -13.01 12.22 -14.03
N LEU A 70 -14.11 11.64 -14.48
CA LEU A 70 -14.43 10.22 -14.26
C LEU A 70 -13.39 9.30 -14.93
N ASN A 71 -13.04 9.52 -16.20
CA ASN A 71 -12.03 8.72 -16.89
C ASN A 71 -10.66 8.83 -16.22
N ASN A 72 -10.27 10.02 -15.74
CA ASN A 72 -9.03 10.20 -15.00
C ASN A 72 -9.05 9.46 -13.65
N LEU A 73 -10.20 9.44 -12.98
CA LEU A 73 -10.36 8.72 -11.71
C LEU A 73 -10.29 7.20 -11.92
N GLU A 74 -10.93 6.68 -12.98
CA GLU A 74 -10.85 5.27 -13.37
C GLU A 74 -9.40 4.87 -13.71
N ALA A 75 -8.70 5.70 -14.49
CA ALA A 75 -7.29 5.47 -14.80
C ALA A 75 -6.41 5.47 -13.53
N MET A 76 -6.64 6.39 -12.60
CA MET A 76 -5.94 6.44 -11.32
C MET A 76 -6.23 5.20 -10.47
N TYR A 77 -7.48 4.73 -10.44
CA TYR A 77 -7.86 3.53 -9.71
C TYR A 77 -7.06 2.30 -10.17
N HIS A 78 -6.95 2.09 -11.48
CA HIS A 78 -6.18 0.97 -12.01
C HIS A 78 -4.68 1.05 -11.70
N VAL A 79 -4.10 2.26 -11.71
CA VAL A 79 -2.70 2.46 -11.29
C VAL A 79 -2.53 2.12 -9.81
N LEU A 80 -3.42 2.62 -8.95
CA LEU A 80 -3.37 2.34 -7.52
C LEU A 80 -3.59 0.85 -7.19
N GLU A 81 -4.48 0.17 -7.92
CA GLU A 81 -4.69 -1.26 -7.79
C GLU A 81 -3.41 -2.04 -8.13
N SER A 82 -2.77 -1.72 -9.27
CA SER A 82 -1.50 -2.31 -9.68
C SER A 82 -0.36 -2.04 -8.69
N GLU A 83 -0.23 -0.81 -8.19
CA GLU A 83 0.75 -0.45 -7.17
C GLU A 83 0.51 -1.21 -5.86
N ASN A 84 -0.75 -1.36 -5.44
CA ASN A 84 -1.11 -2.10 -4.25
C ASN A 84 -0.76 -3.60 -4.38
N ASP A 85 -0.98 -4.20 -5.54
CA ASP A 85 -0.58 -5.59 -5.78
C ASP A 85 0.94 -5.78 -5.80
N ASN A 86 1.67 -4.82 -6.37
CA ASN A 86 3.14 -4.80 -6.28
C ASN A 86 3.62 -4.69 -4.83
N LEU A 87 2.98 -3.85 -4.01
CA LEU A 87 3.29 -3.71 -2.59
C LEU A 87 3.01 -5.00 -1.81
N LYS A 88 1.88 -5.69 -2.07
CA LYS A 88 1.58 -6.99 -1.48
C LYS A 88 2.67 -8.02 -1.82
N HIS A 89 3.07 -8.10 -3.09
CA HIS A 89 4.09 -9.03 -3.54
C HIS A 89 5.46 -8.74 -2.90
N LEU A 90 5.86 -7.45 -2.82
CA LEU A 90 7.09 -7.05 -2.15
C LEU A 90 7.07 -7.40 -0.67
N ASN A 91 5.94 -7.16 0.00
CA ASN A 91 5.77 -7.51 1.41
C ASN A 91 5.92 -9.02 1.65
N THR A 92 5.30 -9.86 0.83
CA THR A 92 5.48 -11.32 0.90
C THR A 92 6.95 -11.73 0.74
N LYS A 93 7.67 -11.12 -0.22
CA LYS A 93 9.10 -11.40 -0.41
C LYS A 93 9.95 -10.99 0.80
N LEU A 94 9.65 -9.85 1.42
CA LEU A 94 10.33 -9.39 2.63
C LEU A 94 10.07 -10.33 3.81
N MET A 95 8.84 -10.79 4.01
CA MET A 95 8.49 -11.75 5.06
C MET A 95 9.23 -13.08 4.88
N LEU A 96 9.34 -13.59 3.65
CA LEU A 96 10.10 -14.80 3.36
C LEU A 96 11.59 -14.62 3.66
N ASN A 97 12.17 -13.50 3.26
CA ASN A 97 13.57 -13.20 3.55
C ASN A 97 13.84 -13.09 5.06
N ASP A 98 12.93 -12.47 5.82
CA ASP A 98 13.05 -12.38 7.29
C ASP A 98 13.05 -13.77 7.95
N VAL A 99 12.20 -14.69 7.48
CA VAL A 99 12.19 -16.08 7.95
C VAL A 99 13.50 -16.79 7.63
N VAL A 100 14.02 -16.65 6.41
CA VAL A 100 15.30 -17.25 6.01
C VAL A 100 16.46 -16.73 6.86
N ILE A 101 16.55 -15.41 7.04
CA ILE A 101 17.61 -14.77 7.84
C ILE A 101 17.52 -15.21 9.31
N LYS A 102 16.32 -15.34 9.88
CA LYS A 102 16.14 -15.87 11.24
C LYS A 102 16.63 -17.30 11.36
N GLN A 103 16.35 -18.14 10.36
CA GLN A 103 16.82 -19.52 10.34
C GLN A 103 18.36 -19.60 10.24
N GLU A 104 18.97 -18.81 9.35
CA GLU A 104 20.42 -18.73 9.20
C GLU A 104 21.10 -18.27 10.49
N ASN A 105 20.53 -17.27 11.16
CA ASN A 105 21.03 -16.78 12.45
C ASN A 105 20.97 -17.84 13.55
N THR A 106 19.93 -18.67 13.60
CA THR A 106 19.85 -19.80 14.55
C THR A 106 20.97 -20.80 14.29
N VAL A 107 21.20 -21.17 13.02
CA VAL A 107 22.28 -22.10 12.64
C VAL A 107 23.66 -21.51 12.98
N LEU A 108 23.86 -20.21 12.76
CA LEU A 108 25.12 -19.53 13.11
C LEU A 108 25.37 -19.54 14.62
N LYS A 109 24.33 -19.33 15.45
CA LYS A 109 24.45 -19.42 16.91
C LYS A 109 24.83 -20.84 17.35
N GLU A 110 24.17 -21.86 16.82
CA GLU A 110 24.50 -23.26 17.13
C GLU A 110 25.95 -23.60 16.77
N LYS A 111 26.45 -23.11 15.62
CA LYS A 111 27.86 -23.28 15.23
C LYS A 111 28.80 -22.54 16.16
N ALA A 112 28.48 -21.31 16.56
CA ALA A 112 29.28 -20.53 17.49
C ALA A 112 29.38 -21.23 18.87
N ASP A 113 28.26 -21.75 19.38
CA ASP A 113 28.21 -22.51 20.62
C ASP A 113 29.04 -23.81 20.50
N GLY A 114 28.93 -24.52 19.37
CA GLY A 114 29.74 -25.70 19.08
C GLY A 114 31.24 -25.41 19.06
N LEU A 115 31.66 -24.29 18.47
CA LEU A 115 33.06 -23.85 18.48
C LEU A 115 33.54 -23.50 19.90
N ALA A 116 32.71 -22.83 20.70
CA ALA A 116 33.02 -22.53 22.09
C ALA A 116 33.21 -23.81 22.92
N GLN A 117 32.35 -24.82 22.72
CA GLN A 117 32.47 -26.13 23.37
C GLN A 117 33.75 -26.87 22.95
N ILE A 118 34.07 -26.90 21.66
CA ILE A 118 35.31 -27.50 21.15
C ILE A 118 36.52 -26.80 21.76
N ASN A 119 36.54 -25.46 21.77
CA ASN A 119 37.63 -24.70 22.34
C ASN A 119 37.85 -25.01 23.83
N SER A 120 36.77 -25.07 24.61
CA SER A 120 36.84 -25.45 26.03
C SER A 120 37.41 -26.86 26.22
N LYS A 121 36.94 -27.86 25.45
CA LYS A 121 37.48 -29.23 25.51
C LYS A 121 38.96 -29.30 25.14
N THR A 122 39.36 -28.57 24.10
CA THR A 122 40.77 -28.49 23.67
C THR A 122 41.64 -27.86 24.75
N MET A 123 41.20 -26.77 25.38
CA MET A 123 41.94 -26.16 26.51
C MET A 123 42.13 -27.14 27.67
N LEU A 124 41.08 -27.89 28.03
CA LEU A 124 41.19 -28.91 29.08
C LEU A 124 42.18 -30.01 28.70
N ALA A 125 42.12 -30.51 27.46
CA ALA A 125 43.05 -31.52 26.97
C ALA A 125 44.50 -31.01 26.95
N VAL A 126 44.73 -29.76 26.52
CA VAL A 126 46.06 -29.13 26.54
C VAL A 126 46.60 -29.00 27.97
N ASN A 127 45.77 -28.58 28.93
CA ASN A 127 46.17 -28.51 30.33
C ASN A 127 46.54 -29.89 30.88
N GLN A 128 45.75 -30.92 30.58
CA GLN A 128 46.06 -32.30 30.96
C GLN A 128 47.38 -32.78 30.33
N CYS A 129 47.56 -32.61 29.02
CA CYS A 129 48.81 -32.96 28.35
C CYS A 129 50.01 -32.22 28.95
N THR A 130 49.84 -30.95 29.33
CA THR A 130 50.90 -30.16 29.97
C THR A 130 51.29 -30.76 31.33
N GLN A 131 50.31 -31.17 32.13
CA GLN A 131 50.55 -31.87 33.41
C GLN A 131 51.21 -33.23 33.20
N ASP A 132 50.73 -34.03 32.25
CA ASP A 132 51.29 -35.34 31.95
C ASP A 132 52.76 -35.22 31.49
N ILE A 133 53.07 -34.23 30.64
CA ILE A 133 54.46 -33.92 30.23
C ILE A 133 55.32 -33.56 31.44
N ALA A 134 54.82 -32.75 32.38
CA ALA A 134 55.55 -32.40 33.59
C ALA A 134 55.86 -33.63 34.45
N ASN A 135 54.85 -34.48 34.69
CA ASN A 135 55.01 -35.72 35.46
C ASN A 135 56.01 -36.69 34.80
N ILE A 136 55.96 -36.84 33.48
CA ILE A 136 56.92 -37.68 32.74
C ILE A 136 58.35 -37.13 32.89
N LYS A 137 58.53 -35.80 32.82
CA LYS A 137 59.85 -35.18 33.01
C LYS A 137 60.41 -35.44 34.41
N GLU A 138 59.58 -35.35 35.45
CA GLU A 138 59.98 -35.70 36.82
C GLU A 138 60.37 -37.18 36.94
N GLN A 139 59.63 -38.10 36.31
CA GLN A 139 59.96 -39.53 36.33
C GLN A 139 61.24 -39.89 35.56
N LEU A 140 61.61 -39.13 34.53
CA LEU A 140 62.82 -39.35 33.72
C LEU A 140 64.08 -38.75 34.35
N ASN A 141 63.93 -37.70 35.16
CA ASN A 141 64.98 -37.14 36.01
C ASN A 141 64.63 -37.37 37.49
N PRO A 142 64.60 -38.62 37.98
CA PRO A 142 64.62 -38.80 39.42
C PRO A 142 65.93 -38.17 39.88
N GLU A 143 65.86 -37.22 40.80
CA GLU A 143 67.05 -36.66 41.40
C GLU A 143 68.00 -37.82 41.73
N THR A 144 69.25 -37.70 41.29
CA THR A 144 70.39 -38.49 41.77
C THR A 144 70.53 -38.24 43.28
N GLU A 145 69.62 -38.81 44.06
CA GLU A 145 69.77 -39.02 45.49
C GLU A 145 70.31 -40.44 45.68
N GLY A 146 71.62 -40.54 45.91
CA GLY A 146 72.21 -41.70 46.59
C GLY A 146 73.10 -42.61 45.74
N GLY A 147 74.39 -42.64 46.10
CA GLY A 147 75.44 -43.56 45.64
C GLY A 147 76.77 -42.81 45.54
N GLU A 148 77.47 -42.55 46.66
CA GLU A 148 78.61 -43.35 47.16
C GLU A 148 79.67 -43.56 46.05
N GLU A 149 80.91 -43.09 46.18
CA GLU A 149 81.90 -43.68 47.09
C GLU A 149 83.14 -42.78 47.25
N ASN A 150 83.73 -42.89 48.44
CA ASN A 150 85.04 -42.43 48.87
C ASN A 150 86.16 -42.56 47.79
N VAL A 151 87.01 -41.54 47.65
CA VAL A 151 88.51 -41.55 47.76
C VAL A 151 89.01 -40.11 47.57
#